data_AF-A0A1M5ZXC2-F1
#
_entry.id   AF-A0A1M5ZXC2-F1
#
_cell.length_a   1.000
_cell.length_b   1.000
_cell.length_c   1.000
_cell.angle_alpha   90.00
_cell.angle_beta   90.00
_cell.angle_gamma   90.00
#
_symmetry.space_group_name_H-M   'P 1'
#
loop_
_entity.id
_entity.type
_entity.pdbx_description
1 polymer ?
#
loop_
_entity_poly.entity_id
_entity_poly.type
_entity_poly.pdbx_seq_one_letter_code
_entity_poly.pdbx_strand_id
1 'polypeptide(L)'
;MESLLVAEDGSLRPWSEFKKEAWKVSGDYNHRWLETEYHQTVANANAARMWKDFGRNTDLYPNVKFMSVRDGRVRPEHRALDGTVRPYNDPFWDTHLPPLDWGCRCTVVQTDEEPTEVKGGVQMKIEFENNPAVSGRIFSGSGYLTMGGLTPELIEKLTRESISFAQRMFKKVVNDGTRIITSVILKLPRKSQFFGLGKNLYQHILVDITKDDYLEILKVGRELTKIHKRVELMPVINMGDKVGRQLLFPKLLSETSNPDLNGDGTYYDLKRPRSIKNVLHNANKASAQGAIAIISTHHLDKKITEKILQNRANDILSEKNRKYYRFDSVFFYHNGRLLKFNKE
;
A
#
# COMPACT_ATOMS: atom_id res chain seq x y z
N MET A 1 -18.79 7.01 11.92
CA MET A 1 -18.15 8.18 11.27
C MET A 1 -18.50 8.29 9.78
N GLU A 2 -18.52 7.19 9.02
CA GLU A 2 -18.82 7.22 7.57
C GLU A 2 -20.26 7.69 7.23
N SER A 3 -21.26 7.30 8.03
CA SER A 3 -22.64 7.78 7.91
C SER A 3 -22.83 9.28 8.17
N LEU A 4 -21.84 9.96 8.75
CA LEU A 4 -21.90 11.40 9.03
C LEU A 4 -21.38 12.24 7.86
N LEU A 5 -20.75 11.62 6.86
CA LEU A 5 -20.23 12.31 5.67
C LEU A 5 -21.33 12.59 4.64
N VAL A 6 -22.49 11.95 4.77
CA VAL A 6 -23.57 12.00 3.77
C VAL A 6 -24.83 12.60 4.41
N ALA A 7 -25.50 13.50 3.70
CA ALA A 7 -26.78 14.07 4.06
C ALA A 7 -27.93 13.10 3.72
N GLU A 8 -29.13 13.35 4.24
CA GLU A 8 -30.29 12.46 4.02
C GLU A 8 -30.68 12.32 2.53
N ASP A 9 -30.32 13.31 1.72
CA ASP A 9 -30.52 13.31 0.26
C ASP A 9 -29.40 12.56 -0.52
N GLY A 10 -28.46 11.94 0.18
CA GLY A 10 -27.34 11.22 -0.42
C GLY A 10 -26.17 12.10 -0.87
N SER A 11 -26.24 13.43 -0.66
CA SER A 11 -25.15 14.34 -0.99
C SER A 11 -24.05 14.36 0.07
N LEU A 12 -22.82 14.71 -0.32
CA LEU A 12 -21.70 14.84 0.60
C LEU A 12 -21.86 16.11 1.45
N ARG A 13 -21.80 15.97 2.78
CA ARG A 13 -21.85 17.10 3.70
C ARG A 13 -20.60 17.98 3.56
N PRO A 14 -20.75 19.32 3.51
CA PRO A 14 -19.63 20.24 3.61
C PRO A 14 -18.85 20.08 4.91
N TRP A 15 -17.55 20.39 4.88
CA TRP A 15 -16.64 20.22 6.04
C TRP A 15 -17.16 20.85 7.33
N SER A 16 -17.77 22.04 7.26
CA SER A 16 -18.33 22.74 8.43
C SER A 16 -19.50 21.99 9.07
N GLU A 17 -20.31 21.31 8.27
CA GLU A 17 -21.48 20.56 8.71
C GLU A 17 -21.09 19.16 9.20
N PHE A 18 -20.22 18.47 8.46
CA PHE A 18 -19.60 17.23 8.92
C PHE A 18 -18.91 17.43 10.27
N LYS A 19 -18.10 18.49 10.42
CA LYS A 19 -17.41 18.80 11.68
C LYS A 19 -18.40 19.00 12.82
N LYS A 20 -19.56 19.64 12.58
CA LYS A 20 -20.61 19.88 13.58
C LYS A 20 -21.31 18.58 13.99
N GLU A 21 -21.68 17.71 13.04
CA GLU A 21 -22.32 16.43 13.33
C GLU A 21 -21.35 15.42 13.97
N ALA A 22 -20.10 15.38 13.49
CA ALA A 22 -19.03 14.59 14.11
C ALA A 22 -18.72 15.05 15.54
N TRP A 23 -18.82 16.34 15.83
CA TRP A 23 -18.65 16.87 17.19
C TRP A 23 -19.74 16.43 18.16
N LYS A 24 -20.97 16.20 17.71
CA LYS A 24 -22.05 15.68 18.57
C LYS A 24 -21.77 14.24 19.00
N VAL A 25 -21.26 13.43 18.08
CA VAL A 25 -20.85 12.03 18.35
C VAL A 25 -19.56 11.99 19.18
N SER A 26 -18.59 12.86 18.87
CA SER A 26 -17.30 12.94 19.57
C SER A 26 -17.40 13.60 20.95
N GLY A 27 -18.39 14.48 21.18
CA GLY A 27 -18.56 15.20 22.44
C GLY A 27 -18.99 14.28 23.59
N ASP A 28 -19.95 13.38 23.34
CA ASP A 28 -20.34 12.35 24.31
C ASP A 28 -19.22 11.32 24.51
N TYR A 29 -18.56 10.88 23.43
CA TYR A 29 -17.41 9.96 23.46
C TYR A 29 -16.23 10.53 24.28
N ASN A 30 -15.89 11.80 24.10
CA ASN A 30 -14.71 12.41 24.75
C ASN A 30 -14.92 12.82 26.21
N HIS A 31 -16.15 12.85 26.75
CA HIS A 31 -16.39 13.28 28.14
C HIS A 31 -16.90 12.16 29.06
N ARG A 32 -17.95 11.41 28.69
CA ARG A 32 -18.55 10.39 29.58
C ARG A 32 -17.90 9.02 29.44
N TRP A 33 -17.59 8.65 28.20
CA TRP A 33 -17.00 7.34 27.89
C TRP A 33 -15.51 7.31 28.22
N LEU A 34 -14.78 8.41 27.96
CA LEU A 34 -13.36 8.53 28.29
C LEU A 34 -13.06 8.35 29.79
N GLU A 35 -13.82 9.00 30.67
CA GLU A 35 -13.65 8.87 32.13
C GLU A 35 -13.99 7.45 32.61
N THR A 36 -15.06 6.87 32.09
CA THR A 36 -15.49 5.51 32.42
C THR A 36 -14.46 4.47 31.95
N GLU A 37 -13.93 4.62 30.74
CA GLU A 37 -12.86 3.78 30.18
C GLU A 37 -11.55 3.93 30.95
N TYR A 38 -11.21 5.15 31.37
CA TYR A 38 -10.03 5.40 32.20
C TYR A 38 -10.13 4.64 33.53
N HIS A 39 -11.25 4.77 34.26
CA HIS A 39 -11.46 4.05 35.51
C HIS A 39 -11.44 2.54 35.34
N GLN A 40 -12.06 2.03 34.26
CA GLN A 40 -12.04 0.61 33.93
C GLN A 40 -10.63 0.10 33.59
N THR A 41 -9.84 0.89 32.86
CA THR A 41 -8.45 0.59 32.52
C THR A 41 -7.59 0.49 33.77
N VAL A 42 -7.71 1.47 34.67
CA VAL A 42 -6.99 1.48 35.96
C VAL A 42 -7.38 0.27 36.82
N ALA A 43 -8.67 -0.08 36.89
CA ALA A 43 -9.14 -1.25 37.64
C ALA A 43 -8.56 -2.56 37.09
N ASN A 44 -8.55 -2.75 35.76
CA ASN A 44 -7.94 -3.91 35.12
C ASN A 44 -6.42 -3.98 35.34
N ALA A 45 -5.72 -2.86 35.25
CA ALA A 45 -4.27 -2.81 35.50
C ALA A 45 -3.95 -3.21 36.95
N ASN A 46 -4.74 -2.75 37.92
CA ASN A 46 -4.61 -3.14 39.32
C ASN A 46 -4.90 -4.62 39.55
N ALA A 47 -5.95 -5.16 38.92
CA ALA A 47 -6.26 -6.58 38.96
C ALA A 47 -5.13 -7.43 38.37
N ALA A 48 -4.57 -6.99 37.23
CA ALA A 48 -3.47 -7.68 36.58
C ALA A 48 -2.19 -7.70 37.44
N ARG A 49 -1.87 -6.57 38.08
CA ARG A 49 -0.75 -6.47 39.01
C ARG A 49 -0.94 -7.42 40.20
N MET A 50 -2.11 -7.35 40.85
CA MET A 50 -2.45 -8.20 41.99
C MET A 50 -2.37 -9.69 41.63
N TRP A 51 -2.89 -10.09 40.47
CA TRP A 51 -2.84 -11.47 40.01
C TRP A 51 -1.41 -11.98 39.82
N LYS A 52 -0.52 -11.15 39.24
CA LYS A 52 0.91 -11.48 39.14
C LYS A 52 1.58 -11.63 40.50
N ASP A 53 1.19 -10.81 41.48
CA ASP A 53 1.70 -10.92 42.85
C ASP A 53 1.21 -12.21 43.50
N PHE A 54 -0.04 -12.63 43.26
CA PHE A 54 -0.58 -13.89 43.78
C PHE A 54 0.19 -15.11 43.29
N GLY A 55 0.56 -15.13 42.01
CA GLY A 55 1.37 -16.20 41.41
C GLY A 55 2.70 -16.47 42.14
N ARG A 56 3.25 -15.48 42.87
CA ARG A 56 4.51 -15.62 43.63
C ARG A 56 4.34 -16.29 44.99
N ASN A 57 3.11 -16.36 45.51
CA ASN A 57 2.81 -16.87 46.86
C ASN A 57 1.90 -18.10 46.82
N THR A 58 1.84 -18.81 45.70
CA THR A 58 0.93 -19.96 45.51
C THR A 58 1.32 -21.18 46.34
N ASP A 59 2.56 -21.22 46.84
CA ASP A 59 3.06 -22.18 47.81
C ASP A 59 2.45 -22.00 49.21
N LEU A 60 2.14 -20.77 49.60
CA LEU A 60 1.50 -20.43 50.87
C LEU A 60 -0.03 -20.35 50.76
N TYR A 61 -0.52 -19.82 49.64
CA TYR A 61 -1.95 -19.61 49.39
C TYR A 61 -2.31 -20.11 47.99
N PRO A 62 -2.62 -21.41 47.84
CA PRO A 62 -2.84 -22.04 46.54
C PRO A 62 -4.17 -21.63 45.89
N ASN A 63 -5.10 -21.07 46.67
CA ASN A 63 -6.45 -20.75 46.24
C ASN A 63 -6.71 -19.24 46.24
N VAL A 64 -7.73 -18.84 45.48
CA VAL A 64 -8.19 -17.46 45.37
C VAL A 64 -9.68 -17.40 45.68
N LYS A 65 -10.11 -16.38 46.43
CA LYS A 65 -11.49 -16.15 46.82
C LYS A 65 -12.05 -14.89 46.18
N PHE A 66 -13.21 -15.00 45.55
CA PHE A 66 -13.96 -13.87 45.02
C PHE A 66 -14.67 -13.10 46.15
N MET A 67 -14.55 -11.77 46.13
CA MET A 67 -15.16 -10.88 47.11
C MET A 67 -15.89 -9.72 46.44
N SER A 68 -17.17 -9.58 46.74
CA SER A 68 -17.96 -8.39 46.45
C SER A 68 -17.92 -7.41 47.62
N VAL A 69 -18.31 -6.15 47.38
CA VAL A 69 -18.45 -5.14 48.46
C VAL A 69 -19.72 -5.29 49.30
N ARG A 70 -20.53 -6.34 49.03
CA ARG A 70 -21.75 -6.72 49.78
C ARG A 70 -22.77 -5.60 50.05
N ASP A 71 -22.78 -4.55 49.23
CA ASP A 71 -23.76 -3.47 49.34
C ASP A 71 -24.97 -3.68 48.41
N GLY A 72 -25.99 -2.82 48.58
CA GLY A 72 -27.22 -2.87 47.78
C GLY A 72 -27.02 -2.54 46.30
N ARG A 73 -25.83 -2.05 45.88
CA ARG A 73 -25.49 -1.74 44.49
C ARG A 73 -24.73 -2.88 43.80
N VAL A 74 -24.32 -3.92 44.52
CA VAL A 74 -23.74 -5.13 43.93
C VAL A 74 -24.81 -5.82 43.09
N ARG A 75 -24.50 -6.05 41.81
CA ARG A 75 -25.41 -6.73 40.89
C ARG A 75 -25.64 -8.19 41.33
N PRO A 76 -26.86 -8.75 41.18
CA PRO A 76 -27.19 -10.10 41.66
C PRO A 76 -26.23 -11.19 41.17
N GLU A 77 -25.79 -11.11 39.92
CA GLU A 77 -24.85 -12.04 39.29
C GLU A 77 -23.46 -12.01 39.96
N HIS A 78 -22.96 -10.83 40.34
CA HIS A 78 -21.70 -10.73 41.08
C HIS A 78 -21.86 -11.18 42.54
N ARG A 79 -23.04 -10.97 43.14
CA ARG A 79 -23.34 -11.42 44.49
C ARG A 79 -23.37 -12.94 44.59
N ALA A 80 -23.81 -13.63 43.54
CA ALA A 80 -23.79 -15.09 43.47
C ALA A 80 -22.36 -15.67 43.52
N LEU A 81 -21.37 -14.92 43.04
CA LEU A 81 -19.95 -15.28 43.09
C LEU A 81 -19.27 -14.97 44.43
N ASP A 82 -19.93 -14.23 45.33
CA ASP A 82 -19.33 -13.82 46.60
C ASP A 82 -18.95 -15.04 47.46
N GLY A 83 -17.67 -15.12 47.81
CA GLY A 83 -17.12 -16.21 48.60
C GLY A 83 -16.78 -17.48 47.81
N THR A 84 -16.90 -17.48 46.48
CA THR A 84 -16.40 -18.58 45.65
C THR A 84 -14.89 -18.68 45.77
N VAL A 85 -14.38 -19.86 46.14
CA VAL A 85 -12.96 -20.18 46.24
C VAL A 85 -12.58 -21.16 45.14
N ARG A 86 -11.54 -20.84 44.35
CA ARG A 86 -11.01 -21.72 43.29
C ARG A 86 -9.48 -21.75 43.32
N PRO A 87 -8.82 -22.83 42.87
CA PRO A 87 -7.38 -22.85 42.69
C PRO A 87 -6.89 -21.69 41.83
N TYR A 88 -5.69 -21.18 42.08
CA TYR A 88 -5.11 -20.06 41.31
C TYR A 88 -5.06 -20.35 39.80
N ASN A 89 -4.78 -21.59 39.40
CA ASN A 89 -4.70 -22.01 37.99
C ASN A 89 -6.04 -22.50 37.40
N ASP A 90 -7.16 -22.24 38.06
CA ASP A 90 -8.47 -22.67 37.58
C ASP A 90 -8.95 -21.83 36.37
N PRO A 91 -9.43 -22.46 35.27
CA PRO A 91 -9.95 -21.74 34.09
C PRO A 91 -11.10 -20.77 34.39
N PHE A 92 -11.78 -20.93 35.53
CA PHE A 92 -12.75 -19.95 36.03
C PHE A 92 -12.18 -18.53 36.02
N TRP A 93 -10.92 -18.37 36.40
CA TRP A 93 -10.27 -17.06 36.47
C TRP A 93 -9.90 -16.46 35.13
N ASP A 94 -9.94 -17.22 34.03
CA ASP A 94 -9.70 -16.69 32.68
C ASP A 94 -10.80 -15.71 32.24
N THR A 95 -11.98 -15.84 32.83
CA THR A 95 -13.18 -15.07 32.46
C THR A 95 -13.84 -14.33 33.63
N HIS A 96 -13.57 -14.74 34.88
CA HIS A 96 -14.24 -14.21 36.07
C HIS A 96 -13.30 -13.46 37.04
N LEU A 97 -12.17 -12.93 36.56
CA LEU A 97 -11.34 -12.02 37.34
C LEU A 97 -11.94 -10.60 37.30
N PRO A 98 -12.31 -9.99 38.45
CA PRO A 98 -12.82 -8.62 38.45
C PRO A 98 -11.84 -7.60 37.84
N PRO A 99 -12.34 -6.53 37.20
CA PRO A 99 -13.74 -6.07 37.15
C PRO A 99 -14.62 -6.80 36.12
N LEU A 100 -15.79 -7.27 36.56
CA LEU A 100 -16.72 -8.06 35.73
C LEU A 100 -17.71 -7.25 34.88
N ASP A 101 -17.86 -5.93 35.09
CA ASP A 101 -18.69 -5.04 34.29
C ASP A 101 -18.37 -3.59 34.68
N TRP A 102 -18.91 -2.59 33.96
CA TRP A 102 -18.67 -1.17 34.22
C TRP A 102 -18.95 -0.80 35.68
N GLY A 103 -18.01 -0.09 36.30
CA GLY A 103 -18.10 0.33 37.71
C GLY A 103 -18.08 -0.82 38.71
N CYS A 104 -17.61 -2.01 38.31
CA CYS A 104 -17.49 -3.14 39.23
C CYS A 104 -16.49 -2.82 40.36
N ARG A 105 -16.90 -3.14 41.59
CA ARG A 105 -16.11 -2.94 42.81
C ARG A 105 -15.73 -4.28 43.48
N CYS A 106 -15.97 -5.39 42.80
CA CYS A 106 -15.55 -6.71 43.30
C CYS A 106 -14.04 -6.85 43.17
N THR A 107 -13.46 -7.73 43.98
CA THR A 107 -12.03 -8.04 44.00
C THR A 107 -11.84 -9.54 44.25
N VAL A 108 -10.60 -9.99 44.24
CA VAL A 108 -10.20 -11.31 44.71
C VAL A 108 -9.12 -11.19 45.78
N VAL A 109 -8.98 -12.21 46.62
CA VAL A 109 -7.94 -12.33 47.65
C VAL A 109 -7.34 -13.74 47.64
N GLN A 110 -6.05 -13.88 47.96
CA GLN A 110 -5.45 -15.20 48.19
C GLN A 110 -5.97 -15.83 49.48
N THR A 111 -6.09 -17.15 49.48
CA THR A 111 -6.55 -17.91 50.64
C THR A 111 -5.99 -19.33 50.62
N ASP A 112 -5.96 -19.96 51.79
CA ASP A 112 -5.71 -21.38 52.01
C ASP A 112 -7.02 -22.16 52.24
N GLU A 113 -8.18 -21.49 52.21
CA GLU A 113 -9.49 -22.13 52.24
C GLU A 113 -9.65 -23.15 51.10
N GLU A 114 -10.33 -24.27 51.36
CA GLU A 114 -10.62 -25.30 50.37
C GLU A 114 -11.49 -24.76 49.21
N PRO A 115 -11.28 -25.22 47.96
CA PRO A 115 -12.11 -24.83 46.83
C PRO A 115 -13.58 -25.13 47.05
N THR A 116 -14.44 -24.19 46.66
CA THR A 116 -15.88 -24.34 46.73
C THR A 116 -16.48 -24.61 45.34
N GLU A 117 -17.72 -25.07 45.33
CA GLU A 117 -18.55 -24.98 44.13
C GLU A 117 -18.79 -23.51 43.76
N VAL A 118 -18.93 -23.25 42.46
CA VAL A 118 -19.31 -21.93 41.94
C VAL A 118 -20.82 -21.81 42.10
N LYS A 119 -21.28 -20.91 42.98
CA LYS A 119 -22.69 -20.81 43.40
C LYS A 119 -23.61 -20.09 42.38
N GLY A 120 -23.26 -20.15 41.10
CA GLY A 120 -23.87 -19.37 40.01
C GLY A 120 -23.14 -18.05 39.74
N GLY A 121 -23.72 -17.19 38.91
CA GLY A 121 -23.08 -15.94 38.46
C GLY A 121 -22.33 -16.13 37.14
N VAL A 122 -23.04 -15.91 36.03
CA VAL A 122 -22.43 -15.91 34.71
C VAL A 122 -21.82 -14.54 34.45
N GLN A 123 -20.61 -14.51 33.93
CA GLN A 123 -20.18 -13.34 33.19
C GLN A 123 -21.09 -13.21 31.96
N MET A 124 -22.02 -12.26 31.99
CA MET A 124 -23.01 -12.09 30.91
C MET A 124 -22.51 -11.19 29.78
N LYS A 125 -21.43 -10.44 30.04
CA LYS A 125 -20.91 -9.44 29.11
C LYS A 125 -19.56 -9.87 28.58
N ILE A 126 -19.54 -10.27 27.31
CA ILE A 126 -18.36 -10.72 26.59
C ILE A 126 -17.22 -9.71 26.58
N GLU A 127 -17.51 -8.42 26.79
CA GLU A 127 -16.51 -7.35 26.92
C GLU A 127 -15.63 -7.48 28.17
N PHE A 128 -16.13 -8.17 29.20
CA PHE A 128 -15.49 -8.33 30.51
C PHE A 128 -15.15 -9.79 30.85
N GLU A 129 -15.35 -10.72 29.92
CA GLU A 129 -14.86 -12.11 29.99
C GLU A 129 -13.34 -12.15 29.85
N ASN A 130 -12.62 -11.75 30.88
CA ASN A 130 -11.18 -11.54 30.76
C ASN A 130 -10.42 -11.71 32.07
N ASN A 131 -9.20 -12.24 31.94
CA ASN A 131 -8.13 -12.08 32.91
C ASN A 131 -7.06 -11.14 32.35
N PRO A 132 -7.01 -9.86 32.75
CA PRO A 132 -6.05 -8.89 32.20
C PRO A 132 -4.57 -9.25 32.48
N ALA A 133 -4.25 -10.05 33.51
CA ALA A 133 -2.88 -10.51 33.74
C ALA A 133 -2.41 -11.55 32.72
N VAL A 134 -3.34 -12.39 32.25
CA VAL A 134 -3.05 -13.48 31.30
C VAL A 134 -3.18 -12.98 29.86
N SER A 135 -4.27 -12.28 29.54
CA SER A 135 -4.56 -11.84 28.17
C SER A 135 -3.78 -10.59 27.74
N GLY A 136 -3.35 -9.77 28.69
CA GLY A 136 -2.75 -8.45 28.43
C GLY A 136 -3.74 -7.42 27.85
N ARG A 137 -5.05 -7.70 27.91
CA ARG A 137 -6.11 -6.83 27.37
C ARG A 137 -6.92 -6.20 28.49
N ILE A 138 -7.47 -5.00 28.25
CA ILE A 138 -8.40 -4.32 29.18
C ILE A 138 -9.84 -4.78 28.95
N PHE A 139 -10.21 -5.05 27.69
CA PHE A 139 -11.50 -5.60 27.28
C PHE A 139 -11.28 -6.82 26.39
N SER A 140 -12.08 -7.87 26.57
CA SER A 140 -12.04 -9.11 25.75
C SER A 140 -12.80 -8.96 24.43
N GLY A 141 -13.72 -7.99 24.35
CA GLY A 141 -14.47 -7.56 23.17
C GLY A 141 -14.86 -6.07 23.28
N SER A 142 -15.57 -5.51 22.30
CA SER A 142 -16.04 -4.13 22.35
C SER A 142 -17.58 -4.08 22.33
N GLY A 143 -18.19 -3.64 23.43
CA GLY A 143 -19.64 -3.44 23.53
C GLY A 143 -20.14 -2.26 22.71
N TYR A 144 -19.23 -1.38 22.26
CA TYR A 144 -19.55 -0.34 21.29
C TYR A 144 -19.89 -0.89 19.91
N LEU A 145 -19.39 -2.09 19.57
CA LEU A 145 -19.66 -2.71 18.29
C LEU A 145 -21.07 -3.33 18.25
N THR A 146 -21.57 -3.84 19.37
CA THR A 146 -22.85 -4.56 19.46
C THR A 146 -24.04 -3.65 19.86
N MET A 147 -23.82 -2.58 20.62
CA MET A 147 -24.89 -1.65 21.03
C MET A 147 -25.41 -0.72 19.91
N GLY A 148 -24.69 -0.61 18.78
CA GLY A 148 -25.04 0.24 17.64
C GLY A 148 -25.72 -0.46 16.46
N GLY A 149 -26.09 -1.74 16.58
CA GLY A 149 -26.70 -2.52 15.50
C GLY A 149 -25.73 -3.00 14.41
N LEU A 150 -24.42 -3.04 14.68
CA LEU A 150 -23.43 -3.55 13.74
C LEU A 150 -23.18 -5.04 14.01
N THR A 151 -23.69 -5.92 13.14
CA THR A 151 -23.41 -7.37 13.22
C THR A 151 -21.95 -7.66 12.85
N PRO A 152 -21.37 -8.79 13.29
CA PRO A 152 -20.04 -9.21 12.87
C PRO A 152 -19.83 -9.20 11.34
N GLU A 153 -20.84 -9.59 10.54
CA GLU A 153 -20.74 -9.50 9.08
C GLU A 153 -20.68 -8.06 8.57
N LEU A 154 -21.42 -7.15 9.22
CA LEU A 154 -21.41 -5.73 8.87
C LEU A 154 -20.07 -5.09 9.26
N ILE A 155 -19.45 -5.51 10.36
CA ILE A 155 -18.10 -5.07 10.76
C ILE A 155 -17.07 -5.55 9.74
N GLU A 156 -17.12 -6.80 9.30
CA GLU A 156 -16.22 -7.33 8.28
C GLU A 156 -16.41 -6.61 6.93
N LYS A 157 -17.66 -6.38 6.53
CA LYS A 157 -18.00 -5.61 5.32
C LYS A 157 -17.48 -4.19 5.39
N LEU A 158 -17.75 -3.46 6.48
CA LEU A 158 -17.29 -2.09 6.69
C LEU A 158 -15.76 -2.01 6.74
N THR A 159 -15.11 -2.98 7.38
CA THR A 159 -13.64 -3.06 7.43
C THR A 159 -13.06 -3.28 6.03
N ARG A 160 -13.64 -4.19 5.23
CA ARG A 160 -13.23 -4.42 3.84
C ARG A 160 -13.45 -3.19 2.96
N GLU A 161 -14.60 -2.54 3.08
CA GLU A 161 -14.94 -1.33 2.33
C GLU A 161 -14.06 -0.15 2.74
N SER A 162 -13.78 0.02 4.03
CA SER A 162 -12.87 1.03 4.59
C SER A 162 -11.43 0.83 4.13
N ILE A 163 -10.91 -0.40 4.17
CA ILE A 163 -9.57 -0.73 3.66
C ILE A 163 -9.52 -0.45 2.15
N SER A 164 -10.54 -0.86 1.39
CA SER A 164 -10.60 -0.60 -0.04
C SER A 164 -10.65 0.90 -0.35
N PHE A 165 -11.36 1.68 0.44
CA PHE A 165 -11.45 3.14 0.31
C PHE A 165 -10.12 3.80 0.68
N ALA A 166 -9.51 3.42 1.80
CA ALA A 166 -8.20 3.90 2.22
C ALA A 166 -7.11 3.58 1.18
N GLN A 167 -7.12 2.37 0.60
CA GLN A 167 -6.23 1.98 -0.49
C GLN A 167 -6.48 2.82 -1.75
N ARG A 168 -7.75 3.05 -2.13
CA ARG A 168 -8.10 3.93 -3.26
C ARG A 168 -7.65 5.37 -3.02
N MET A 169 -7.86 5.90 -1.82
CA MET A 169 -7.46 7.25 -1.43
C MET A 169 -5.94 7.39 -1.36
N PHE A 170 -5.23 6.42 -0.78
CA PHE A 170 -3.77 6.39 -0.77
C PHE A 170 -3.21 6.35 -2.20
N LYS A 171 -3.75 5.47 -3.05
CA LYS A 171 -3.39 5.42 -4.48
C LYS A 171 -3.68 6.76 -5.18
N LYS A 172 -4.79 7.42 -4.87
CA LYS A 172 -5.14 8.73 -5.42
C LYS A 172 -4.15 9.81 -4.96
N VAL A 173 -3.82 9.89 -3.66
CA VAL A 173 -2.85 10.85 -3.11
C VAL A 173 -1.45 10.63 -3.66
N VAL A 174 -0.99 9.38 -3.76
CA VAL A 174 0.31 9.04 -4.39
C VAL A 174 0.32 9.42 -5.87
N ASN A 175 -0.75 9.13 -6.60
CA ASN A 175 -0.88 9.51 -8.01
C ASN A 175 -0.92 11.03 -8.19
N ASP A 176 -1.66 11.76 -7.35
CA ASP A 176 -1.76 13.22 -7.39
C ASP A 176 -0.40 13.87 -7.06
N GLY A 177 0.30 13.37 -6.04
CA GLY A 177 1.67 13.78 -5.70
C GLY A 177 2.67 13.51 -6.83
N THR A 178 2.61 12.32 -7.43
CA THR A 178 3.46 11.94 -8.59
C THR A 178 3.18 12.84 -9.79
N ARG A 179 1.91 13.21 -10.03
CA ARG A 179 1.49 14.09 -11.13
C ARG A 179 2.00 15.51 -10.93
N ILE A 180 1.95 16.03 -9.70
CA ILE A 180 2.49 17.35 -9.36
C ILE A 180 4.00 17.38 -9.60
N ILE A 181 4.75 16.40 -9.07
CA ILE A 181 6.21 16.31 -9.25
C ILE A 181 6.58 16.18 -10.74
N THR A 182 5.87 15.33 -11.48
CA THR A 182 6.04 15.17 -12.93
C THR A 182 5.84 16.49 -13.66
N SER A 183 4.75 17.21 -13.37
CA SER A 183 4.45 18.49 -14.00
C SER A 183 5.51 19.55 -13.68
N VAL A 184 6.03 19.58 -12.45
CA VAL A 184 7.11 20.49 -12.05
C VAL A 184 8.38 20.19 -12.84
N ILE A 185 8.80 18.92 -12.89
CA ILE A 185 10.03 18.51 -13.60
C ILE A 185 9.92 18.83 -15.09
N LEU A 186 8.80 18.52 -15.75
CA LEU A 186 8.62 18.77 -17.19
C LEU A 186 8.62 20.26 -17.56
N LYS A 187 8.39 21.15 -16.60
CA LYS A 187 8.45 22.62 -16.78
C LYS A 187 9.82 23.22 -16.46
N LEU A 188 10.75 22.47 -15.87
CA LEU A 188 12.11 22.95 -15.66
C LEU A 188 12.82 23.23 -16.99
N PRO A 189 13.86 24.10 -17.02
CA PRO A 189 14.71 24.22 -18.19
C PRO A 189 15.25 22.85 -18.63
N ARG A 190 15.30 22.56 -19.94
CA ARG A 190 15.67 21.23 -20.45
C ARG A 190 16.95 20.70 -19.81
N LYS A 191 18.01 21.50 -19.68
CA LYS A 191 19.27 21.06 -19.06
C LYS A 191 19.09 20.54 -17.62
N SER A 192 18.17 21.12 -16.85
CA SER A 192 17.88 20.75 -15.46
C SER A 192 16.99 19.51 -15.34
N GLN A 193 16.36 19.08 -16.43
CA GLN A 193 15.55 17.85 -16.47
C GLN A 193 16.41 16.58 -16.58
N PHE A 194 17.71 16.72 -16.85
CA PHE A 194 18.62 15.62 -17.10
C PHE A 194 19.85 15.70 -16.21
N PHE A 195 20.39 14.54 -15.85
CA PHE A 195 21.71 14.42 -15.22
C PHE A 195 22.66 13.60 -16.10
N GLY A 196 23.95 13.90 -16.02
CA GLY A 196 24.98 13.24 -16.84
C GLY A 196 25.30 11.83 -16.32
N LEU A 197 25.45 10.87 -17.24
CA LEU A 197 25.86 9.48 -16.98
C LEU A 197 27.24 9.15 -17.56
N GLY A 198 27.94 10.15 -18.09
CA GLY A 198 29.22 10.01 -18.76
C GLY A 198 29.37 11.03 -19.88
N LYS A 199 30.42 10.88 -20.69
CA LYS A 199 30.66 11.76 -21.85
C LYS A 199 29.47 11.66 -22.81
N ASN A 200 28.83 12.80 -23.06
CA ASN A 200 27.72 12.96 -24.01
C ASN A 200 26.45 12.14 -23.71
N LEU A 201 26.34 11.47 -22.56
CA LEU A 201 25.18 10.66 -22.18
C LEU A 201 24.45 11.27 -20.98
N TYR A 202 23.13 11.41 -21.09
CA TYR A 202 22.30 12.05 -20.10
C TYR A 202 21.04 11.22 -19.86
N GLN A 203 20.52 11.23 -18.63
CA GLN A 203 19.27 10.58 -18.26
C GLN A 203 18.28 11.60 -17.74
N HIS A 204 17.05 11.54 -18.25
CA HIS A 204 15.95 12.36 -17.71
C HIS A 204 15.58 11.89 -16.30
N ILE A 205 15.27 12.82 -15.39
CA ILE A 205 14.97 12.53 -13.99
C ILE A 205 13.81 11.53 -13.83
N LEU A 206 12.82 11.60 -14.72
CA LEU A 206 11.63 10.73 -14.74
C LEU A 206 11.83 9.34 -15.40
N VAL A 207 13.05 8.95 -15.78
CA VAL A 207 13.29 7.60 -16.32
C VAL A 207 13.05 6.57 -15.21
N ASP A 208 12.18 5.60 -15.48
CA ASP A 208 11.91 4.49 -14.57
C ASP A 208 13.05 3.45 -14.65
N ILE A 209 14.00 3.57 -13.73
CA ILE A 209 15.18 2.69 -13.66
C ILE A 209 14.85 1.26 -13.20
N THR A 210 13.61 1.00 -12.77
CA THR A 210 13.18 -0.33 -12.30
C THR A 210 12.70 -1.24 -13.43
N LYS A 211 12.49 -0.69 -14.63
CA LYS A 211 12.09 -1.46 -15.82
C LYS A 211 13.18 -2.45 -16.24
N ASP A 212 12.75 -3.62 -16.72
CA ASP A 212 13.65 -4.72 -17.11
C ASP A 212 14.47 -4.41 -18.37
N ASP A 213 14.04 -3.42 -19.17
CA ASP A 213 14.74 -2.93 -20.36
C ASP A 213 15.72 -1.78 -20.05
N TYR A 214 15.67 -1.16 -18.88
CA TYR A 214 16.48 0.02 -18.53
C TYR A 214 17.98 -0.18 -18.77
N LEU A 215 18.54 -1.30 -18.28
CA LEU A 215 19.97 -1.60 -18.43
C LEU A 215 20.38 -1.77 -19.90
N GLU A 216 19.47 -2.22 -20.75
CA GLU A 216 19.71 -2.38 -22.18
C GLU A 216 19.64 -1.04 -22.91
N ILE A 217 18.63 -0.22 -22.60
CA ILE A 217 18.50 1.17 -23.06
C ILE A 217 19.76 1.96 -22.70
N LEU A 218 20.28 1.82 -21.48
CA LEU A 218 21.51 2.47 -21.04
C LEU A 218 22.73 2.06 -21.87
N LYS A 219 22.88 0.75 -22.15
CA LYS A 219 23.99 0.24 -22.98
C LYS A 219 23.88 0.74 -24.42
N VAL A 220 22.68 0.72 -24.99
CA VAL A 220 22.40 1.25 -26.33
C VAL A 220 22.67 2.76 -26.40
N GLY A 221 22.23 3.52 -25.40
CA GLY A 221 22.49 4.95 -25.28
C GLY A 221 23.98 5.27 -25.24
N ARG A 222 24.79 4.48 -24.52
CA ARG A 222 26.26 4.59 -24.54
C ARG A 222 26.83 4.38 -25.94
N GLU A 223 26.37 3.36 -26.66
CA GLU A 223 26.84 3.12 -28.03
C GLU A 223 26.45 4.27 -28.99
N LEU A 224 25.26 4.86 -28.82
CA LEU A 224 24.83 6.03 -29.60
C LEU A 224 25.73 7.27 -29.40
N THR A 225 26.41 7.40 -28.26
CA THR A 225 27.34 8.54 -28.05
C THR A 225 28.53 8.55 -29.02
N LYS A 226 28.80 7.42 -29.69
CA LYS A 226 29.83 7.33 -30.73
C LYS A 226 29.44 8.07 -32.01
N ILE A 227 28.14 8.27 -32.24
CA ILE A 227 27.60 8.93 -33.44
C ILE A 227 26.88 10.25 -33.12
N HIS A 228 26.53 10.49 -31.85
CA HIS A 228 25.85 11.71 -31.40
C HIS A 228 26.68 12.51 -30.39
N LYS A 229 26.57 13.84 -30.47
CA LYS A 229 27.21 14.75 -29.52
C LYS A 229 26.46 14.81 -28.20
N ARG A 230 25.15 14.52 -28.22
CA ARG A 230 24.32 14.41 -27.02
C ARG A 230 23.30 13.29 -27.19
N VAL A 231 23.34 12.33 -26.28
CA VAL A 231 22.37 11.24 -26.15
C VAL A 231 21.62 11.37 -24.83
N GLU A 232 20.32 11.26 -24.88
CA GLU A 232 19.40 11.40 -23.76
C GLU A 232 18.55 10.13 -23.63
N LEU A 233 18.54 9.52 -22.44
CA LEU A 233 17.56 8.52 -22.05
C LEU A 233 16.26 9.23 -21.67
N MET A 234 15.19 8.84 -22.34
CA MET A 234 13.90 9.52 -22.31
C MET A 234 12.92 8.78 -21.37
N PRO A 235 12.06 9.52 -20.64
CA PRO A 235 11.12 8.92 -19.71
C PRO A 235 9.81 8.51 -20.40
N VAL A 236 9.01 7.71 -19.68
CA VAL A 236 7.61 7.47 -20.03
C VAL A 236 6.75 8.54 -19.39
N ILE A 237 6.03 9.31 -20.20
CA ILE A 237 5.08 10.32 -19.71
C ILE A 237 3.66 10.06 -20.20
N ASN A 238 2.70 10.51 -19.39
CA ASN A 238 1.27 10.29 -19.65
C ASN A 238 0.85 10.96 -20.97
N MET A 239 0.11 10.23 -21.82
CA MET A 239 -0.37 10.72 -23.12
C MET A 239 -1.27 11.97 -23.02
N GLY A 240 -1.92 12.19 -21.87
CA GLY A 240 -2.76 13.36 -21.62
C GLY A 240 -1.99 14.65 -21.32
N ASP A 241 -0.70 14.59 -20.96
CA ASP A 241 0.11 15.78 -20.70
C ASP A 241 0.67 16.37 -22.00
N LYS A 242 -0.21 16.96 -22.81
CA LYS A 242 0.14 17.49 -24.13
C LYS A 242 1.29 18.51 -24.08
N VAL A 243 1.29 19.38 -23.06
CA VAL A 243 2.31 20.42 -22.89
C VAL A 243 3.66 19.81 -22.53
N GLY A 244 3.69 18.94 -21.52
CA GLY A 244 4.92 18.24 -21.14
C GLY A 244 5.50 17.41 -22.29
N ARG A 245 4.64 16.78 -23.07
CA ARG A 245 5.02 16.01 -24.27
C ARG A 245 5.62 16.88 -25.37
N GLN A 246 5.05 18.04 -25.65
CA GLN A 246 5.62 18.98 -26.63
C GLN A 246 6.99 19.53 -26.21
N LEU A 247 7.17 19.82 -24.91
CA LEU A 247 8.45 20.29 -24.37
C LEU A 247 9.52 19.20 -24.40
N LEU A 248 9.14 17.97 -24.06
CA LEU A 248 10.07 16.87 -23.91
C LEU A 248 10.43 16.22 -25.25
N PHE A 249 9.44 16.04 -26.13
CA PHE A 249 9.53 15.40 -27.43
C PHE A 249 9.28 16.38 -28.59
N PRO A 250 10.05 17.49 -28.71
CA PRO A 250 9.86 18.42 -29.80
C PRO A 250 9.98 17.71 -31.15
N LYS A 251 9.04 17.98 -32.06
CA LYS A 251 8.98 17.44 -33.43
C LYS A 251 8.82 15.91 -33.55
N LEU A 252 8.48 15.21 -32.46
CA LEU A 252 8.08 13.82 -32.56
C LEU A 252 6.74 13.74 -33.29
N LEU A 253 6.62 12.85 -34.27
CA LEU A 253 5.39 12.71 -35.04
C LEU A 253 4.20 12.24 -34.19
N SER A 254 4.45 11.33 -33.25
CA SER A 254 3.39 10.78 -32.41
C SER A 254 3.07 11.67 -31.22
N GLU A 255 1.81 12.04 -31.09
CA GLU A 255 1.31 12.76 -29.93
C GLU A 255 1.20 11.90 -28.66
N THR A 256 1.36 10.57 -28.75
CA THR A 256 1.11 9.64 -27.64
C THR A 256 2.27 8.70 -27.31
N SER A 257 3.28 8.59 -28.18
CA SER A 257 4.39 7.65 -27.99
C SER A 257 5.51 8.20 -27.12
N ASN A 258 6.19 7.33 -26.38
CA ASN A 258 7.35 7.66 -25.57
C ASN A 258 8.57 6.96 -26.18
N PRO A 259 9.41 7.64 -26.98
CA PRO A 259 10.66 7.06 -27.47
C PRO A 259 11.61 6.84 -26.30
N ASP A 260 12.49 5.84 -26.38
CA ASP A 260 13.42 5.50 -25.29
C ASP A 260 14.64 6.41 -25.24
N LEU A 261 15.07 6.89 -26.41
CA LEU A 261 16.34 7.60 -26.58
C LEU A 261 16.17 8.78 -27.53
N ASN A 262 16.97 9.83 -27.32
CA ASN A 262 17.13 10.95 -28.22
C ASN A 262 18.63 11.20 -28.46
N GLY A 263 19.07 11.21 -29.72
CA GLY A 263 20.41 11.58 -30.15
C GLY A 263 20.39 12.83 -31.02
N ASP A 264 20.88 13.96 -30.50
CA ASP A 264 20.91 15.26 -31.21
C ASP A 264 19.58 15.68 -31.88
N GLY A 265 18.45 15.35 -31.26
CA GLY A 265 17.10 15.63 -31.78
C GLY A 265 16.46 14.49 -32.58
N THR A 266 17.19 13.40 -32.81
CA THR A 266 16.67 12.20 -33.47
C THR A 266 16.17 11.21 -32.42
N TYR A 267 14.90 10.79 -32.51
CA TYR A 267 14.33 9.83 -31.58
C TYR A 267 14.62 8.39 -31.99
N TYR A 268 14.88 7.55 -31.00
CA TYR A 268 15.10 6.12 -31.15
C TYR A 268 14.22 5.34 -30.19
N ASP A 269 13.83 4.14 -30.60
CA ASP A 269 12.91 3.27 -29.87
C ASP A 269 13.46 1.85 -29.93
N LEU A 270 13.80 1.31 -28.76
CA LEU A 270 14.40 0.00 -28.57
C LEU A 270 13.32 -1.06 -28.63
N LYS A 271 13.39 -1.92 -29.64
CA LYS A 271 12.50 -3.06 -29.78
C LYS A 271 13.21 -4.35 -29.39
N ARG A 272 12.60 -5.13 -28.52
CA ARG A 272 13.12 -6.40 -27.98
C ARG A 272 12.27 -7.59 -28.47
N PRO A 273 12.20 -7.86 -29.79
CA PRO A 273 11.37 -8.94 -30.32
C PRO A 273 11.86 -10.30 -29.83
N ARG A 274 10.92 -11.18 -29.47
CA ARG A 274 11.22 -12.58 -29.15
C ARG A 274 11.38 -13.48 -30.38
N SER A 275 10.75 -13.11 -31.49
CA SER A 275 10.79 -13.89 -32.72
C SER A 275 11.31 -13.08 -33.89
N ILE A 276 12.21 -13.67 -34.67
CA ILE A 276 12.86 -13.01 -35.81
C ILE A 276 11.86 -12.48 -36.85
N LYS A 277 10.69 -13.12 -36.97
CA LYS A 277 9.63 -12.70 -37.91
C LYS A 277 8.98 -11.37 -37.51
N ASN A 278 9.04 -11.00 -36.23
CA ASN A 278 8.42 -9.78 -35.71
C ASN A 278 9.33 -8.54 -35.87
N VAL A 279 10.55 -8.70 -36.38
CA VAL A 279 11.52 -7.60 -36.54
C VAL A 279 10.98 -6.50 -37.44
N LEU A 280 10.48 -6.85 -38.63
CA LEU A 280 9.92 -5.89 -39.59
C LEU A 280 8.73 -5.11 -38.99
N HIS A 281 7.79 -5.83 -38.36
CA HIS A 281 6.62 -5.22 -37.72
C HIS A 281 7.03 -4.23 -36.61
N ASN A 282 7.99 -4.61 -35.75
CA ASN A 282 8.47 -3.76 -34.67
C ASN A 282 9.20 -2.51 -35.19
N ALA A 283 9.99 -2.65 -36.26
CA ALA A 283 10.63 -1.51 -36.90
C ALA A 283 9.60 -0.54 -37.48
N ASN A 284 8.60 -1.06 -38.19
CA ASN A 284 7.49 -0.26 -38.73
C ASN A 284 6.71 0.45 -37.62
N LYS A 285 6.51 -0.21 -36.46
CA LYS A 285 5.87 0.41 -35.30
C LYS A 285 6.68 1.59 -34.76
N ALA A 286 7.98 1.44 -34.54
CA ALA A 286 8.85 2.56 -34.14
C ALA A 286 8.78 3.72 -35.15
N SER A 287 8.87 3.41 -36.45
CA SER A 287 8.74 4.41 -37.51
C SER A 287 7.40 5.13 -37.49
N ALA A 288 6.28 4.42 -37.30
CA ALA A 288 4.96 5.01 -37.17
C ALA A 288 4.89 5.99 -35.99
N GLN A 289 5.63 5.72 -34.91
CA GLN A 289 5.73 6.57 -33.72
C GLN A 289 6.67 7.77 -33.90
N GLY A 290 7.40 7.85 -35.02
CA GLY A 290 8.34 8.93 -35.33
C GLY A 290 9.74 8.70 -34.77
N ALA A 291 10.11 7.45 -34.47
CA ALA A 291 11.43 7.08 -33.95
C ALA A 291 12.12 6.07 -34.88
N ILE A 292 13.45 6.16 -34.97
CA ILE A 292 14.29 5.16 -35.64
C ILE A 292 14.32 3.90 -34.78
N ALA A 293 14.09 2.75 -35.40
CA ALA A 293 14.10 1.49 -34.68
C ALA A 293 15.53 1.07 -34.31
N ILE A 294 15.71 0.67 -33.05
CA ILE A 294 16.87 -0.10 -32.59
C ILE A 294 16.38 -1.50 -32.24
N ILE A 295 16.75 -2.50 -33.03
CA ILE A 295 16.31 -3.88 -32.80
C ILE A 295 17.34 -4.60 -31.94
N SER A 296 16.97 -4.94 -30.71
CA SER A 296 17.78 -5.82 -29.86
C SER A 296 17.68 -7.26 -30.35
N THR A 297 18.83 -7.94 -30.39
CA THR A 297 18.89 -9.37 -30.68
C THR A 297 18.86 -10.25 -29.44
N HIS A 298 18.82 -9.69 -28.23
CA HIS A 298 19.06 -10.42 -26.98
C HIS A 298 18.01 -11.52 -26.72
N HIS A 299 16.76 -11.28 -27.12
CA HIS A 299 15.63 -12.16 -26.84
C HIS A 299 15.18 -13.02 -28.02
N LEU A 300 15.92 -13.00 -29.13
CA LEU A 300 15.50 -13.66 -30.36
C LEU A 300 15.58 -15.20 -30.26
N ASP A 301 14.56 -15.86 -30.79
CA ASP A 301 14.36 -17.30 -30.84
C ASP A 301 15.38 -18.10 -31.68
N LYS A 302 16.33 -17.44 -32.33
CA LYS A 302 17.30 -18.07 -33.24
C LYS A 302 18.68 -17.46 -33.09
N LYS A 303 19.71 -18.27 -33.34
CA LYS A 303 21.09 -17.80 -33.45
C LYS A 303 21.18 -16.78 -34.58
N ILE A 304 21.58 -15.56 -34.22
CA ILE A 304 21.69 -14.44 -35.15
C ILE A 304 23.08 -14.40 -35.77
N THR A 305 23.12 -14.25 -37.08
CA THR A 305 24.35 -14.01 -37.86
C THR A 305 24.26 -12.65 -38.53
N GLU A 306 25.40 -12.07 -38.93
CA GLU A 306 25.42 -10.80 -39.66
C GLU A 306 24.61 -10.86 -40.96
N LYS A 307 24.63 -12.00 -41.67
CA LYS A 307 23.79 -12.22 -42.86
C LYS A 307 22.30 -12.15 -42.54
N ILE A 308 21.85 -12.69 -41.41
CA ILE A 308 20.45 -12.60 -40.99
C ILE A 308 20.09 -11.15 -40.65
N LEU A 309 20.98 -10.43 -39.97
CA LEU A 309 20.78 -9.01 -39.66
C LEU A 309 20.67 -8.17 -40.93
N GLN A 310 21.58 -8.35 -41.88
CA GLN A 310 21.55 -7.68 -43.18
C GLN A 310 20.25 -7.96 -43.93
N ASN A 311 19.83 -9.22 -44.00
CA ASN A 311 18.56 -9.58 -44.66
C ASN A 311 17.37 -8.86 -44.00
N ARG A 312 17.33 -8.78 -42.67
CA ARG A 312 16.25 -8.07 -41.96
C ARG A 312 16.33 -6.56 -42.11
N ALA A 313 17.53 -5.99 -42.17
CA ALA A 313 17.71 -4.59 -42.49
C ALA A 313 17.21 -4.29 -43.91
N ASN A 314 17.51 -5.14 -44.88
CA ASN A 314 17.05 -5.02 -46.26
C ASN A 314 15.51 -5.12 -46.35
N ASP A 315 14.89 -6.03 -45.60
CA ASP A 315 13.41 -6.10 -45.53
C ASP A 315 12.81 -4.77 -45.04
N ILE A 316 13.39 -4.18 -43.98
CA ILE A 316 12.92 -2.92 -43.38
C ILE A 316 13.12 -1.74 -44.32
N LEU A 317 14.30 -1.63 -44.95
CA LEU A 317 14.71 -0.51 -45.79
C LEU A 317 14.30 -0.68 -47.27
N SER A 318 13.63 -1.78 -47.61
CA SER A 318 13.17 -2.04 -48.98
C SER A 318 12.21 -0.98 -49.50
N GLU A 319 12.24 -0.70 -50.81
CA GLU A 319 11.33 0.27 -51.43
C GLU A 319 9.86 -0.12 -51.23
N LYS A 320 9.54 -1.42 -51.18
CA LYS A 320 8.19 -1.93 -50.91
C LYS A 320 7.70 -1.58 -49.49
N ASN A 321 8.60 -1.44 -48.52
CA ASN A 321 8.27 -1.15 -47.12
C ASN A 321 8.35 0.35 -46.78
N ARG A 322 8.77 1.21 -47.72
CA ARG A 322 8.98 2.65 -47.51
C ARG A 322 7.75 3.41 -46.99
N LYS A 323 6.54 2.95 -47.34
CA LYS A 323 5.29 3.51 -46.81
C LYS A 323 5.07 3.26 -45.31
N TYR A 324 5.79 2.31 -44.71
CA TYR A 324 5.69 1.94 -43.30
C TYR A 324 6.93 2.37 -42.50
N TYR A 325 8.11 2.18 -43.08
CA TYR A 325 9.38 2.62 -42.49
C TYR A 325 9.94 3.84 -43.25
N ARG A 326 9.91 5.01 -42.61
CA ARG A 326 10.19 6.30 -43.25
C ARG A 326 11.64 6.76 -43.18
N PHE A 327 12.47 6.08 -42.40
CA PHE A 327 13.85 6.49 -42.13
C PHE A 327 14.81 5.77 -43.06
N ASP A 328 15.89 6.46 -43.46
CA ASP A 328 16.91 5.89 -44.35
C ASP A 328 17.91 4.97 -43.63
N SER A 329 17.71 4.72 -42.33
CA SER A 329 18.53 3.80 -41.57
C SER A 329 17.75 3.06 -40.50
N VAL A 330 18.26 1.89 -40.13
CA VAL A 330 17.81 1.09 -39.00
C VAL A 330 19.02 0.58 -38.23
N PHE A 331 18.86 0.39 -36.93
CA PHE A 331 19.92 -0.06 -36.06
C PHE A 331 19.60 -1.43 -35.47
N PHE A 332 20.64 -2.23 -35.28
CA PHE A 332 20.58 -3.48 -34.52
C PHE A 332 21.56 -3.40 -33.35
N TYR A 333 21.10 -3.78 -32.16
CA TYR A 333 21.95 -3.95 -31.01
C TYR A 333 22.26 -5.44 -30.83
N HIS A 334 23.50 -5.82 -31.17
CA HIS A 334 23.95 -7.21 -31.22
C HIS A 334 25.31 -7.35 -30.56
N ASN A 335 25.45 -8.32 -29.64
CA ASN A 335 26.70 -8.62 -28.92
C ASN A 335 27.40 -7.39 -28.32
N GLY A 336 26.61 -6.48 -27.73
CA GLY A 336 27.14 -5.27 -27.08
C GLY A 336 27.53 -4.15 -28.03
N ARG A 337 27.26 -4.29 -29.34
CA ARG A 337 27.57 -3.28 -30.35
C ARG A 337 26.30 -2.80 -31.05
N LEU A 338 26.31 -1.53 -31.40
CA LEU A 338 25.27 -0.93 -32.23
C LEU A 338 25.71 -0.96 -33.70
N LEU A 339 24.96 -1.69 -34.53
CA LEU A 339 25.19 -1.84 -35.96
C LEU A 339 24.19 -0.97 -36.72
N LYS A 340 24.67 -0.07 -37.59
CA LYS A 340 23.83 0.78 -38.43
C LYS A 340 23.76 0.21 -39.84
N PHE A 341 22.55 0.05 -40.35
CA PHE A 341 22.30 -0.27 -41.76
C PHE A 341 21.63 0.93 -42.40
N ASN A 342 22.10 1.33 -43.58
CA ASN A 342 21.54 2.43 -44.35
C ASN A 342 20.81 1.87 -45.56
N LYS A 343 19.87 2.65 -46.09
CA LYS A 343 19.26 2.39 -47.39
C LYS A 343 20.35 2.40 -48.47
N GLU A 344 20.30 1.43 -49.37
CA GLU A 344 21.14 1.38 -50.57
C GLU A 344 20.78 2.46 -51.59
#